data_AF-A0A834PCY9-F1
#
_entry.id   AF-A0A834PCY9-F1
#
_cell.length_a   1.000
_cell.length_b   1.000
_cell.length_c   1.000
_cell.angle_alpha   90.00
_cell.angle_beta   90.00
_cell.angle_gamma   90.00
#
_symmetry.space_group_name_H-M   'P 1'
#
loop_
_entity.id
_entity.type
_entity.pdbx_description
1 polymer ?
#
loop_
_entity_poly.entity_id
_entity_poly.type
_entity_poly.pdbx_seq_one_letter_code
_entity_poly.pdbx_strand_id
1 'polypeptide(L)'
;MTLPPLFSHHFPTFVKDSFNNDVNLYWYHPEFSQSRYPPGQGISEACTLICLLVAQRISQRNVLIYDVENCPELTVIMAEAMVEGNATHAWIISQKLIPHPYLNTEEALQYGGRSLTMLKEWKFHVFHEKIERSLYNNIKSFLLDWYKESLSTNLFMLLITCGRTVLFIFQEITYKVTLFDSHGHSTIKHPNRGLVVAQTSIEKLESLCNWYSHEIVNNCYNMEAYQYELAFLYPDNLCKCSNCFKD
;
A
#
# COMPACT_ATOMS: atom_id res chain seq x y z
N MET A 1 18.27 -3.95 15.23
CA MET A 1 17.42 -2.88 14.66
C MET A 1 16.73 -2.18 15.80
N THR A 2 16.73 -0.84 15.83
CA THR A 2 15.90 -0.07 16.77
C THR A 2 14.46 -0.15 16.30
N LEU A 3 13.53 -0.54 17.17
CA LEU A 3 12.11 -0.60 16.81
C LEU A 3 11.55 0.81 16.55
N PRO A 4 10.53 0.95 15.70
CA PRO A 4 9.88 2.23 15.46
C PRO A 4 9.28 2.82 16.75
N PRO A 5 9.03 4.15 16.82
CA PRO A 5 8.51 4.81 18.01
C PRO A 5 7.29 4.10 18.62
N LEU A 6 7.28 3.96 19.95
CA LEU A 6 6.21 3.33 20.74
C LEU A 6 5.95 1.83 20.50
N PHE A 7 6.77 1.14 19.71
CA PHE A 7 6.64 -0.31 19.59
C PHE A 7 6.88 -0.96 20.96
N SER A 8 5.92 -1.78 21.38
CA SER A 8 5.93 -2.51 22.64
C SER A 8 5.24 -3.85 22.46
N HIS A 9 5.17 -4.67 23.51
CA HIS A 9 4.37 -5.90 23.50
C HIS A 9 2.88 -5.67 23.24
N HIS A 10 2.38 -4.44 23.36
CA HIS A 10 0.96 -4.10 23.23
C HIS A 10 0.66 -3.14 22.07
N PHE A 11 1.68 -2.72 21.30
CA PHE A 11 1.48 -1.77 20.21
C PHE A 11 2.53 -1.96 19.10
N PRO A 12 2.11 -1.91 17.82
CA PRO A 12 0.73 -1.80 17.35
C PRO A 12 -0.02 -3.15 17.45
N THR A 13 -1.32 -3.08 17.75
CA THR A 13 -2.23 -4.25 17.80
C THR A 13 -3.29 -4.13 16.72
N PHE A 14 -3.89 -5.26 16.35
CA PHE A 14 -4.99 -5.31 15.39
C PHE A 14 -6.11 -6.24 15.86
N VAL A 15 -7.31 -6.01 15.34
CA VAL A 15 -8.44 -6.94 15.43
C VAL A 15 -8.58 -7.65 14.10
N LYS A 16 -8.57 -9.00 14.15
CA LYS A 16 -8.77 -9.85 12.97
C LYS A 16 -10.26 -10.01 12.67
N ASP A 17 -10.62 -9.95 11.41
CA ASP A 17 -11.97 -10.19 10.89
C ASP A 17 -11.87 -10.87 9.51
N SER A 18 -13.00 -11.25 8.93
CA SER A 18 -13.04 -11.78 7.57
C SER A 18 -14.20 -11.20 6.77
N PHE A 19 -14.03 -11.16 5.44
CA PHE A 19 -15.10 -10.87 4.49
C PHE A 19 -15.35 -12.09 3.62
N ASN A 20 -16.59 -12.61 3.65
CA ASN A 20 -17.04 -13.82 2.94
C ASN A 20 -16.16 -15.06 3.17
N ASN A 21 -15.40 -15.12 4.27
CA ASN A 21 -14.35 -16.13 4.51
C ASN A 21 -13.26 -16.22 3.43
N ASP A 22 -13.25 -15.28 2.48
CA ASP A 22 -12.29 -15.23 1.37
C ASP A 22 -11.17 -14.23 1.65
N VAL A 23 -11.45 -13.17 2.41
CA VAL A 23 -10.49 -12.09 2.68
C VAL A 23 -10.26 -11.97 4.18
N ASN A 24 -9.00 -12.09 4.61
CA ASN A 24 -8.60 -11.83 5.99
C ASN A 24 -8.37 -10.34 6.17
N LEU A 25 -8.94 -9.75 7.22
CA LEU A 25 -8.89 -8.33 7.52
C LEU A 25 -8.18 -8.09 8.85
N TYR A 26 -7.31 -7.09 8.88
CA TYR A 26 -6.51 -6.73 10.05
C TYR A 26 -6.68 -5.24 10.33
N TRP A 27 -7.59 -4.93 11.25
CA TRP A 27 -7.93 -3.56 11.62
C TRP A 27 -7.04 -3.09 12.76
N TYR A 28 -6.09 -2.20 12.48
CA TYR A 28 -5.11 -1.78 13.48
C TYR A 28 -5.69 -0.78 14.48
N HIS A 29 -4.99 -0.64 15.61
CA HIS A 29 -5.28 0.36 16.63
C HIS A 29 -5.39 1.78 16.03
N PRO A 30 -6.36 2.62 16.44
CA PRO A 30 -6.58 3.96 15.86
C PRO A 30 -5.33 4.85 15.78
N GLU A 31 -4.49 4.81 16.81
CA GLU A 31 -3.22 5.56 16.84
C GLU A 31 -2.16 5.06 15.84
N PHE A 32 -2.38 3.93 15.17
CA PHE A 32 -1.53 3.39 14.13
C PHE A 32 -2.12 3.67 12.74
N SER A 33 -2.07 4.94 12.34
CA SER A 33 -2.53 5.44 11.04
C SER A 33 -1.67 6.63 10.60
N GLN A 34 -1.65 6.97 9.32
CA GLN A 34 -0.76 8.02 8.79
C GLN A 34 -0.97 9.39 9.45
N SER A 35 -2.18 9.71 9.93
CA SER A 35 -2.50 10.99 10.56
C SER A 35 -2.25 11.01 12.07
N ARG A 36 -1.86 9.88 12.66
CA ARG A 36 -1.64 9.77 14.12
C ARG A 36 -0.29 9.16 14.49
N TYR A 37 0.35 8.47 13.55
CA TYR A 37 1.63 7.82 13.74
C TYR A 37 2.74 8.47 12.88
N PRO A 38 3.91 8.80 13.48
CA PRO A 38 4.22 8.73 14.91
C PRO A 38 3.36 9.73 15.73
N PRO A 39 3.31 9.63 17.07
CA PRO A 39 2.53 10.55 17.89
C PRO A 39 2.86 12.02 17.63
N GLY A 40 1.85 12.89 17.69
CA GLY A 40 1.98 14.32 17.42
C GLY A 40 1.80 14.69 15.94
N GLN A 41 1.49 13.72 15.08
CA GLN A 41 1.04 13.98 13.71
C GLN A 41 -0.39 14.58 13.70
N GLY A 42 -0.65 15.39 12.68
CA GLY A 42 -1.96 15.97 12.39
C GLY A 42 -2.57 15.37 11.12
N ILE A 43 -3.31 16.18 10.35
CA ILE A 43 -3.77 15.76 9.02
C ILE A 43 -2.55 15.45 8.14
N SER A 44 -2.53 14.27 7.52
CA SER A 44 -1.46 13.83 6.61
C SER A 44 -2.05 13.47 5.25
N GLU A 45 -1.42 13.99 4.19
CA GLU A 45 -1.73 13.74 2.79
C GLU A 45 -0.59 12.93 2.10
N ALA A 46 0.23 12.24 2.89
CA ALA A 46 1.43 11.54 2.45
C ALA A 46 1.19 10.10 1.92
N CYS A 47 -0.07 9.68 1.73
CA CYS A 47 -0.43 8.27 1.46
C CYS A 47 0.31 7.66 0.25
N THR A 48 0.50 8.40 -0.85
CA THR A 48 1.28 7.93 -2.01
C THR A 48 2.73 7.61 -1.67
N LEU A 49 3.42 8.51 -0.95
CA LEU A 49 4.78 8.28 -0.48
C LEU A 49 4.86 7.09 0.47
N ILE A 50 3.93 6.98 1.41
CA ILE A 50 3.89 5.87 2.39
C ILE A 50 3.72 4.54 1.65
N CYS A 51 2.80 4.44 0.69
CA CYS A 51 2.60 3.24 -0.11
C CYS A 51 3.88 2.84 -0.88
N LEU A 52 4.54 3.78 -1.53
CA LEU A 52 5.80 3.53 -2.24
C LEU A 52 6.91 3.08 -1.28
N LEU A 53 7.01 3.69 -0.10
CA LEU A 53 8.00 3.34 0.92
C LEU A 53 7.77 1.95 1.52
N VAL A 54 6.51 1.52 1.66
CA VAL A 54 6.17 0.13 2.02
C VAL A 54 6.64 -0.84 0.92
N ALA A 55 6.29 -0.57 -0.34
CA ALA A 55 6.67 -1.40 -1.48
C ALA A 55 8.21 -1.52 -1.64
N GLN A 56 8.92 -0.39 -1.52
CA GLN A 56 10.38 -0.35 -1.55
C GLN A 56 10.97 -1.22 -0.44
N ARG A 57 10.52 -1.05 0.80
CA ARG A 57 11.09 -1.79 1.95
C ARG A 57 10.83 -3.28 1.88
N ILE A 58 9.64 -3.70 1.43
CA ILE A 58 9.34 -5.11 1.18
C ILE A 58 10.34 -5.69 0.18
N SER A 59 10.62 -4.94 -0.90
CA SER A 59 11.57 -5.36 -1.94
C SER A 59 13.01 -5.39 -1.42
N GLN A 60 13.45 -4.33 -0.73
CA GLN A 60 14.79 -4.22 -0.17
C GLN A 60 15.13 -5.33 0.83
N ARG A 61 14.14 -5.70 1.66
CA ARG A 61 14.29 -6.72 2.71
C ARG A 61 13.90 -8.12 2.23
N ASN A 62 13.46 -8.27 0.98
CA ASN A 62 12.97 -9.52 0.40
C ASN A 62 11.87 -10.18 1.25
N VAL A 63 10.93 -9.39 1.77
CA VAL A 63 9.86 -9.88 2.64
C VAL A 63 8.83 -10.67 1.84
N LEU A 64 8.58 -11.91 2.26
CA LEU A 64 7.49 -12.76 1.76
C LEU A 64 6.35 -12.79 2.79
N ILE A 65 5.18 -12.29 2.39
CA ILE A 65 4.00 -12.19 3.25
C ILE A 65 3.12 -13.43 3.02
N TYR A 66 3.40 -14.49 3.78
CA TYR A 66 2.53 -15.69 3.81
C TYR A 66 1.21 -15.39 4.54
N ASP A 67 1.34 -14.86 5.76
CA ASP A 67 0.22 -14.44 6.62
C ASP A 67 0.61 -13.14 7.33
N VAL A 68 -0.29 -12.16 7.34
CA VAL A 68 -0.05 -10.87 8.02
C VAL A 68 0.20 -11.05 9.52
N GLU A 69 -0.51 -11.99 10.16
CA GLU A 69 -0.40 -12.24 11.61
C GLU A 69 0.97 -12.78 12.04
N ASN A 70 1.63 -13.53 11.15
CA ASN A 70 2.94 -14.14 11.41
C ASN A 70 4.08 -13.37 10.75
N CYS A 71 3.82 -12.15 10.25
CA CYS A 71 4.80 -11.31 9.60
C CYS A 71 5.04 -10.01 10.40
N PRO A 72 5.73 -10.07 11.55
CA PRO A 72 5.99 -8.89 12.38
C PRO A 72 6.83 -7.83 11.63
N GLU A 73 7.66 -8.27 10.68
CA GLU A 73 8.46 -7.38 9.84
C GLU A 73 7.60 -6.44 8.98
N LEU A 74 6.45 -6.91 8.46
CA LEU A 74 5.52 -6.06 7.72
C LEU A 74 5.03 -4.88 8.57
N THR A 75 4.73 -5.13 9.84
CA THR A 75 4.28 -4.10 10.77
C THR A 75 5.37 -3.06 11.05
N VAL A 76 6.63 -3.49 11.17
CA VAL A 76 7.78 -2.58 11.27
C VAL A 76 7.93 -1.74 9.99
N ILE A 77 7.82 -2.36 8.81
CA ILE A 77 7.90 -1.69 7.52
C ILE A 77 6.81 -0.60 7.40
N MET A 78 5.57 -0.92 7.74
CA MET A 78 4.46 0.05 7.70
C MET A 78 4.71 1.25 8.61
N ALA A 79 5.20 1.01 9.83
CA ALA A 79 5.52 2.07 10.79
C ALA A 79 6.64 2.99 10.28
N GLU A 80 7.75 2.42 9.82
CA GLU A 80 8.86 3.20 9.27
C GLU A 80 8.43 4.00 8.04
N ALA A 81 7.63 3.41 7.15
CA ALA A 81 7.11 4.08 5.97
C ALA A 81 6.18 5.26 6.33
N MET A 82 5.34 5.13 7.35
CA MET A 82 4.52 6.25 7.85
C MET A 82 5.40 7.37 8.42
N VAL A 83 6.40 7.04 9.25
CA VAL A 83 7.31 8.04 9.84
C VAL A 83 8.05 8.82 8.76
N GLU A 84 8.67 8.10 7.82
CA GLU A 84 9.45 8.72 6.75
C GLU A 84 8.57 9.43 5.72
N GLY A 85 7.45 8.82 5.33
CA GLY A 85 6.52 9.39 4.35
C GLY A 85 5.94 10.71 4.83
N ASN A 86 5.49 10.77 6.09
CA ASN A 86 4.99 12.01 6.70
C ASN A 86 6.07 13.09 6.79
N ALA A 87 7.30 12.74 7.22
CA ALA A 87 8.39 13.69 7.31
C ALA A 87 8.81 14.24 5.94
N THR A 88 8.88 13.36 4.93
CA THR A 88 9.24 13.72 3.56
C THR A 88 8.16 14.61 2.95
N HIS A 89 6.88 14.28 3.12
CA HIS A 89 5.78 15.11 2.65
C HIS A 89 5.78 16.50 3.30
N ALA A 90 5.93 16.58 4.62
CA ALA A 90 6.03 17.86 5.32
C ALA A 90 7.19 18.72 4.80
N TRP A 91 8.34 18.10 4.50
CA TRP A 91 9.46 18.78 3.86
C TRP A 91 9.09 19.31 2.47
N ILE A 92 8.51 18.49 1.59
CA ILE A 92 8.06 18.89 0.24
C ILE A 92 7.14 20.11 0.29
N ILE A 93 6.15 20.10 1.19
CA ILE A 93 5.21 21.21 1.39
C ILE A 93 5.93 22.46 1.89
N SER A 94 6.82 22.33 2.89
CA SER A 94 7.60 23.45 3.42
C SER A 94 8.47 24.12 2.36
N GLN A 95 8.97 23.33 1.41
CA GLN A 95 9.81 23.78 0.31
C GLN A 95 9.00 24.26 -0.91
N LYS A 96 7.66 24.13 -0.89
CA LYS A 96 6.76 24.50 -1.99
C LYS A 96 7.15 23.86 -3.34
N LEU A 97 7.57 22.60 -3.31
CA LEU A 97 8.04 21.90 -4.52
C LEU A 97 6.90 21.43 -5.42
N ILE A 98 5.66 21.43 -4.91
CA ILE A 98 4.45 20.97 -5.60
C ILE A 98 3.33 22.01 -5.47
N PRO A 99 2.44 22.12 -6.47
CA PRO A 99 1.34 23.09 -6.46
C PRO A 99 0.16 22.64 -5.59
N HIS A 100 -0.01 21.33 -5.38
CA HIS A 100 -1.08 20.72 -4.62
C HIS A 100 -0.51 19.70 -3.65
N PRO A 101 -1.10 19.49 -2.47
CA PRO A 101 -0.49 18.63 -1.46
C PRO A 101 -0.61 17.13 -1.76
N TYR A 102 -1.45 16.73 -2.71
CA TYR A 102 -1.58 15.34 -3.14
C TYR A 102 -0.54 15.03 -4.21
N LEU A 103 0.37 14.11 -3.88
CA LEU A 103 1.40 13.65 -4.81
C LEU A 103 0.85 12.56 -5.73
N ASN A 104 1.07 12.73 -7.03
CA ASN A 104 0.96 11.61 -7.96
C ASN A 104 2.17 10.66 -7.84
N THR A 105 2.14 9.53 -8.54
CA THR A 105 3.20 8.51 -8.48
C THR A 105 4.57 9.04 -8.90
N GLU A 106 4.63 9.83 -9.97
CA GLU A 106 5.88 10.39 -10.50
C GLU A 106 6.51 11.39 -9.52
N GLU A 107 5.72 12.34 -9.01
CA GLU A 107 6.19 13.31 -8.01
C GLU A 107 6.66 12.62 -6.73
N ALA A 108 5.92 11.59 -6.27
CA ALA A 108 6.30 10.85 -5.08
C ALA A 108 7.61 10.06 -5.26
N LEU A 109 7.82 9.42 -6.43
CA LEU A 109 9.08 8.77 -6.76
C LEU A 109 10.24 9.78 -6.85
N GLN A 110 10.01 10.92 -7.51
CA GLN A 110 11.01 11.98 -7.64
C GLN A 110 11.46 12.52 -6.28
N TYR A 111 10.51 12.90 -5.42
CA TYR A 111 10.81 13.55 -4.15
C TYR A 111 11.11 12.58 -3.00
N GLY A 112 10.69 11.32 -3.10
CA GLY A 112 11.17 10.27 -2.18
C GLY A 112 12.66 9.94 -2.37
N GLY A 113 13.23 10.30 -3.52
CA GLY A 113 14.68 10.37 -3.73
C GLY A 113 15.41 9.06 -3.43
N ARG A 114 16.45 9.12 -2.59
CA ARG A 114 17.31 7.97 -2.26
C ARG A 114 16.58 6.82 -1.56
N SER A 115 15.41 7.09 -1.00
CA SER A 115 14.60 6.07 -0.33
C SER A 115 13.72 5.30 -1.30
N LEU A 116 13.52 5.75 -2.54
CA LEU A 116 12.66 5.11 -3.55
C LEU A 116 13.43 4.77 -4.84
N THR A 117 14.63 4.19 -4.71
CA THR A 117 15.54 3.96 -5.84
C THR A 117 15.33 2.64 -6.57
N MET A 118 14.57 1.69 -6.01
CA MET A 118 14.42 0.35 -6.59
C MET A 118 13.12 0.22 -7.38
N LEU A 119 12.10 1.02 -7.08
CA LEU A 119 10.82 0.89 -7.77
C LEU A 119 10.86 1.56 -9.15
N LYS A 120 10.39 0.83 -10.15
CA LYS A 120 10.10 1.37 -11.49
C LYS A 120 8.63 1.22 -11.79
N GLU A 121 8.05 2.28 -12.35
CA GLU A 121 6.70 2.19 -12.92
C GLU A 121 6.74 1.32 -14.19
N TRP A 122 5.77 0.43 -14.29
CA TRP A 122 5.55 -0.43 -15.46
C TRP A 122 4.43 0.11 -16.34
N LYS A 123 3.26 0.36 -15.76
CA LYS A 123 2.07 0.85 -16.47
C LYS A 123 1.26 1.77 -15.56
N PHE A 124 0.66 2.78 -16.16
CA PHE A 124 -0.27 3.70 -15.51
C PHE A 124 -1.52 3.87 -16.38
N HIS A 125 -2.70 3.95 -15.76
CA HIS A 125 -3.94 4.27 -16.46
C HIS A 125 -4.97 4.94 -15.56
N VAL A 126 -5.73 5.88 -16.14
CA VAL A 126 -6.86 6.57 -15.50
C VAL A 126 -8.17 6.02 -16.05
N PHE A 127 -9.01 5.52 -15.15
CA PHE A 127 -10.33 4.99 -15.48
C PHE A 127 -11.42 5.99 -15.08
N HIS A 128 -12.37 6.24 -15.98
CA HIS A 128 -13.53 7.11 -15.76
C HIS A 128 -14.79 6.26 -15.58
N GLU A 129 -14.73 5.31 -14.65
CA GLU A 129 -15.77 4.31 -14.40
C GLU A 129 -16.00 4.14 -12.89
N LYS A 130 -17.19 3.65 -12.51
CA LYS A 130 -17.46 3.30 -11.11
C LYS A 130 -16.50 2.20 -10.65
N ILE A 131 -15.79 2.45 -9.55
CA ILE A 131 -14.82 1.50 -8.98
C ILE A 131 -15.44 0.13 -8.68
N GLU A 132 -16.64 0.13 -8.09
CA GLU A 132 -17.41 -1.06 -7.71
C GLU A 132 -17.70 -1.99 -8.90
N ARG A 133 -17.78 -1.45 -10.12
CA ARG A 133 -18.13 -2.23 -11.32
C ARG A 133 -16.93 -2.71 -12.12
N SER A 134 -15.78 -2.04 -11.97
CA SER A 134 -14.69 -2.14 -12.95
C SER A 134 -13.35 -2.53 -12.33
N LEU A 135 -13.12 -2.28 -11.04
CA LEU A 135 -11.81 -2.41 -10.41
C LEU A 135 -11.19 -3.79 -10.63
N TYR A 136 -11.92 -4.87 -10.30
CA TYR A 136 -11.41 -6.23 -10.48
C TYR A 136 -11.06 -6.54 -11.93
N ASN A 137 -11.94 -6.21 -12.88
CA ASN A 137 -11.72 -6.51 -14.30
C ASN A 137 -10.51 -5.75 -14.85
N ASN A 138 -10.33 -4.50 -14.44
CA ASN A 138 -9.20 -3.68 -14.87
C ASN A 138 -7.89 -4.20 -14.27
N ILE A 139 -7.84 -4.51 -12.97
CA ILE A 139 -6.66 -5.14 -12.36
C ILE A 139 -6.35 -6.48 -13.03
N LYS A 140 -7.36 -7.33 -13.25
CA LYS A 140 -7.20 -8.64 -13.89
C LYS A 140 -6.61 -8.51 -15.30
N SER A 141 -7.03 -7.52 -16.07
CA SER A 141 -6.46 -7.28 -17.40
C SER A 141 -4.97 -6.95 -17.33
N PHE A 142 -4.53 -6.13 -16.38
CA PHE A 142 -3.10 -5.86 -16.16
C PHE A 142 -2.34 -7.10 -15.69
N LEU A 143 -2.91 -7.88 -14.76
CA LEU A 143 -2.28 -9.09 -14.27
C LEU A 143 -2.11 -10.14 -15.37
N LEU A 144 -3.08 -10.29 -16.27
CA LEU A 144 -2.96 -11.17 -17.44
C LEU A 144 -1.79 -10.77 -18.34
N ASP A 145 -1.53 -9.47 -18.50
CA ASP A 145 -0.35 -9.01 -19.24
C ASP A 145 0.94 -9.21 -18.46
N TRP A 146 0.92 -8.97 -17.14
CA TRP A 146 2.08 -9.11 -16.28
C TRP A 146 2.61 -10.54 -16.26
N TYR A 147 1.73 -11.52 -16.08
CA TYR A 147 2.13 -12.92 -15.95
C TYR A 147 2.52 -13.59 -17.29
N LYS A 148 2.36 -12.91 -18.44
CA LYS A 148 2.93 -13.38 -19.71
C LYS A 148 4.45 -13.23 -19.73
N GLU A 149 4.95 -12.11 -19.21
CA GLU A 149 6.37 -11.74 -19.23
C GLU A 149 6.72 -10.95 -17.96
N SER A 150 6.71 -11.64 -16.82
CA SER A 150 6.92 -10.99 -15.53
C SER A 150 8.36 -10.48 -15.38
N LEU A 151 8.50 -9.22 -14.95
CA LEU A 151 9.81 -8.60 -14.72
C LEU A 151 10.33 -8.85 -13.29
N SER A 152 9.48 -9.33 -12.41
CA SER A 152 9.74 -9.58 -10.99
C SER A 152 8.66 -10.51 -10.41
N THR A 153 8.98 -11.22 -9.33
CA THR A 153 8.02 -12.05 -8.57
C THR A 153 7.09 -11.21 -7.69
N ASN A 154 7.45 -9.95 -7.43
CA ASN A 154 6.62 -8.97 -6.74
C ASN A 154 6.14 -7.92 -7.75
N LEU A 155 4.84 -7.64 -7.74
CA LEU A 155 4.20 -6.53 -8.43
C LEU A 155 3.45 -5.68 -7.40
N PHE A 156 3.67 -4.38 -7.44
CA PHE A 156 2.97 -3.41 -6.61
C PHE A 156 1.99 -2.64 -7.47
N MET A 157 0.84 -2.32 -6.92
CA MET A 157 -0.14 -1.49 -7.61
C MET A 157 -0.68 -0.44 -6.64
N LEU A 158 -0.50 0.82 -6.99
CA LEU A 158 -1.19 1.92 -6.35
C LEU A 158 -2.58 2.05 -6.96
N LEU A 159 -3.60 2.08 -6.11
CA LEU A 159 -4.95 2.49 -6.47
C LEU A 159 -5.17 3.89 -5.89
N ILE A 160 -5.40 4.86 -6.77
CA ILE A 160 -5.55 6.27 -6.41
C ILE A 160 -6.97 6.69 -6.72
N THR A 161 -7.70 7.19 -5.73
CA THR A 161 -9.07 7.69 -5.90
C THR A 161 -9.39 8.71 -4.82
N CYS A 162 -10.10 9.78 -5.18
CA CYS A 162 -10.60 10.80 -4.24
C CYS A 162 -9.53 11.34 -3.25
N GLY A 163 -8.30 11.58 -3.73
CA GLY A 163 -7.19 12.07 -2.90
C GLY A 163 -6.58 11.04 -1.94
N ARG A 164 -6.91 9.75 -2.11
CA ARG A 164 -6.39 8.64 -1.31
C ARG A 164 -5.65 7.66 -2.22
N THR A 165 -4.53 7.15 -1.70
CA THR A 165 -3.75 6.11 -2.33
C THR A 165 -3.69 4.90 -1.42
N VAL A 166 -3.97 3.72 -1.97
CA VAL A 166 -3.81 2.42 -1.30
C VAL A 166 -2.90 1.51 -2.11
N LEU A 167 -2.23 0.59 -1.44
CA LEU A 167 -1.25 -0.30 -2.06
C LEU A 167 -1.79 -1.72 -2.14
N PHE A 168 -1.75 -2.31 -3.33
CA PHE A 168 -1.85 -3.76 -3.51
C PHE A 168 -0.45 -4.33 -3.74
N ILE A 169 -0.17 -5.44 -3.05
CA ILE A 169 1.10 -6.17 -3.11
C ILE A 169 0.78 -7.56 -3.62
N PHE A 170 1.15 -7.84 -4.87
CA PHE A 170 1.03 -9.16 -5.48
C PHE A 170 2.36 -9.89 -5.32
N GLN A 171 2.36 -11.03 -4.64
CA GLN A 171 3.53 -11.88 -4.49
C GLN A 171 3.27 -13.24 -5.12
N GLU A 172 3.92 -13.49 -6.25
CA GLU A 172 3.76 -14.74 -7.01
C GLU A 172 4.20 -15.95 -6.17
N ILE A 173 5.32 -15.80 -5.44
CA ILE A 173 5.91 -16.88 -4.63
C ILE A 173 4.95 -17.39 -3.55
N THR A 174 4.20 -16.50 -2.88
CA THR A 174 3.24 -16.88 -1.84
C THR A 174 1.83 -17.09 -2.40
N TYR A 175 1.61 -16.74 -3.67
CA TYR A 175 0.32 -16.71 -4.34
C TYR A 175 -0.73 -15.85 -3.61
N LYS A 176 -0.27 -14.77 -2.96
CA LYS A 176 -1.10 -13.85 -2.19
C LYS A 176 -1.18 -12.48 -2.82
N VAL A 177 -2.30 -11.81 -2.54
CA VAL A 177 -2.45 -10.37 -2.68
C VAL A 177 -2.72 -9.76 -1.30
N THR A 178 -1.96 -8.74 -0.95
CA THR A 178 -2.15 -7.96 0.28
C THR A 178 -2.47 -6.51 -0.08
N LEU A 179 -3.59 -6.00 0.41
CA LEU A 179 -3.97 -4.59 0.35
C LEU A 179 -3.54 -3.90 1.64
N PHE A 180 -2.90 -2.74 1.52
CA PHE A 180 -2.53 -1.85 2.61
C PHE A 180 -3.16 -0.47 2.40
N ASP A 181 -3.91 -0.01 3.38
CA ASP A 181 -4.48 1.34 3.44
C ASP A 181 -4.06 2.01 4.75
N SER A 182 -3.21 3.04 4.65
CA SER A 182 -2.59 3.75 5.77
C SER A 182 -3.53 4.72 6.51
N HIS A 183 -4.73 4.97 6.02
CA HIS A 183 -5.65 5.95 6.61
C HIS A 183 -6.26 5.45 7.93
N GLY A 184 -6.87 6.37 8.68
CA GLY A 184 -7.80 6.00 9.75
C GLY A 184 -9.14 5.58 9.16
N HIS A 185 -9.74 4.54 9.72
CA HIS A 185 -10.99 3.95 9.23
C HIS A 185 -12.07 3.98 10.32
N SER A 186 -13.32 4.15 9.90
CA SER A 186 -14.46 4.03 10.81
C SER A 186 -15.63 3.45 10.05
N THR A 187 -15.98 2.21 10.37
CA THR A 187 -17.18 1.54 9.85
C THR A 187 -18.16 1.26 10.99
N ILE A 188 -19.39 0.84 10.65
CA ILE A 188 -20.39 0.43 11.65
C ILE A 188 -19.87 -0.71 12.51
N LYS A 189 -19.22 -1.72 11.90
CA LYS A 189 -18.68 -2.89 12.60
C LYS A 189 -17.38 -2.58 13.34
N HIS A 190 -16.56 -1.68 12.80
CA HIS A 190 -15.25 -1.33 13.32
C HIS A 190 -15.12 0.20 13.47
N PRO A 191 -15.74 0.79 14.50
CA PRO A 191 -15.62 2.22 14.73
C PRO A 191 -14.21 2.57 15.21
N ASN A 192 -13.68 3.70 14.72
CA ASN A 192 -12.41 4.28 15.17
C ASN A 192 -11.21 3.30 15.13
N ARG A 193 -10.82 2.90 13.91
CA ARG A 193 -9.64 2.07 13.62
C ARG A 193 -8.55 2.87 12.91
N GLY A 194 -7.33 2.35 13.00
CA GLY A 194 -6.17 2.90 12.32
C GLY A 194 -6.12 2.41 10.87
N LEU A 195 -4.90 2.19 10.40
CA LEU A 195 -4.67 1.54 9.10
C LEU A 195 -5.31 0.16 9.03
N VAL A 196 -5.62 -0.29 7.82
CA VAL A 196 -6.13 -1.65 7.58
C VAL A 196 -5.24 -2.38 6.60
N VAL A 197 -5.01 -3.66 6.89
CA VAL A 197 -4.41 -4.60 5.95
C VAL A 197 -5.46 -5.66 5.63
N ALA A 198 -5.61 -5.98 4.35
CA ALA A 198 -6.44 -7.08 3.90
C ALA A 198 -5.60 -8.05 3.07
N GLN A 199 -5.81 -9.35 3.22
CA GLN A 199 -5.03 -10.36 2.51
C GLN A 199 -5.92 -11.49 2.02
N THR A 200 -5.66 -11.95 0.80
CA THR A 200 -6.29 -13.13 0.21
C THR A 200 -5.36 -13.82 -0.80
N SER A 201 -5.79 -14.93 -1.40
CA SER A 201 -5.09 -15.52 -2.55
C SER A 201 -5.37 -14.74 -3.82
N ILE A 202 -4.49 -14.84 -4.82
CA ILE A 202 -4.68 -14.16 -6.11
C ILE A 202 -5.99 -14.58 -6.80
N GLU A 203 -6.42 -15.83 -6.65
CA GLU A 203 -7.71 -16.33 -7.17
C GLU A 203 -8.93 -15.60 -6.60
N LYS A 204 -8.81 -15.07 -5.39
CA LYS A 204 -9.88 -14.42 -4.62
C LYS A 204 -9.79 -12.90 -4.68
N LEU A 205 -9.00 -12.36 -5.62
CA LEU A 205 -8.84 -10.92 -5.85
C LEU A 205 -10.19 -10.21 -6.04
N GLU A 206 -11.17 -10.84 -6.69
CA GLU A 206 -12.51 -10.27 -6.86
C GLU A 206 -13.18 -10.00 -5.51
N SER A 207 -13.13 -10.95 -4.57
CA SER A 207 -13.65 -10.78 -3.21
C SER A 207 -12.95 -9.62 -2.47
N LEU A 208 -11.64 -9.44 -2.67
CA LEU A 208 -10.88 -8.30 -2.11
C LEU A 208 -11.31 -6.96 -2.72
N CYS A 209 -11.49 -6.89 -4.04
CA CYS A 209 -11.95 -5.68 -4.72
C CYS A 209 -13.38 -5.30 -4.32
N ASN A 210 -14.26 -6.29 -4.17
CA ASN A 210 -15.63 -6.12 -3.71
C ASN A 210 -15.67 -5.60 -2.27
N TRP A 211 -14.87 -6.20 -1.37
CA TRP A 211 -14.72 -5.71 -0.01
C TRP A 211 -14.24 -4.26 0.03
N TYR A 212 -13.17 -3.93 -0.70
CA TYR A 212 -12.63 -2.58 -0.70
C TYR A 212 -13.64 -1.56 -1.22
N SER A 213 -14.30 -1.85 -2.35
CA SER A 213 -15.27 -0.93 -2.95
C SER A 213 -16.49 -0.73 -2.04
N HIS A 214 -17.02 -1.80 -1.45
CA HIS A 214 -18.23 -1.72 -0.62
C HIS A 214 -17.94 -1.18 0.78
N GLU A 215 -16.99 -1.77 1.51
CA GLU A 215 -16.73 -1.43 2.90
C GLU A 215 -15.86 -0.19 3.06
N ILE A 216 -14.82 -0.03 2.24
CA ILE A 216 -13.87 1.07 2.40
C ILE A 216 -14.35 2.30 1.64
N VAL A 217 -14.61 2.20 0.33
CA VAL A 217 -15.00 3.37 -0.47
C VAL A 217 -16.41 3.84 -0.12
N ASN A 218 -17.41 2.95 -0.19
CA ASN A 218 -18.79 3.35 0.01
C ASN A 218 -19.14 3.51 1.50
N ASN A 219 -18.85 2.53 2.36
CA ASN A 219 -19.32 2.58 3.76
C ASN A 219 -18.41 3.39 4.68
N CYS A 220 -17.08 3.27 4.55
CA CYS A 220 -16.13 3.98 5.43
C CYS A 220 -15.91 5.42 4.97
N TYR A 221 -15.65 5.62 3.67
CA TYR A 221 -15.37 6.96 3.15
C TYR A 221 -16.64 7.70 2.70
N ASN A 222 -17.78 7.03 2.57
CA ASN A 222 -19.03 7.61 2.10
C ASN A 222 -18.86 8.32 0.75
N MET A 223 -18.16 7.67 -0.18
CA MET A 223 -17.83 8.20 -1.50
C MET A 223 -18.42 7.34 -2.61
N GLU A 224 -18.85 7.98 -3.70
CA GLU A 224 -19.05 7.29 -4.97
C GLU A 224 -17.87 7.63 -5.90
N ALA A 225 -16.93 6.71 -6.05
CA ALA A 225 -15.75 6.91 -6.90
C ALA A 225 -16.07 6.54 -8.36
N TYR A 226 -16.24 7.57 -9.20
CA TYR A 226 -16.45 7.47 -10.66
C TYR A 226 -15.17 7.60 -11.48
N GLN A 227 -14.04 7.84 -10.82
CA GLN A 227 -12.73 7.94 -11.43
C GLN A 227 -11.69 7.39 -10.46
N TYR A 228 -10.75 6.61 -10.98
CA TYR A 228 -9.61 6.11 -10.23
C TYR A 228 -8.43 5.84 -11.16
N GLU A 229 -7.25 5.77 -10.58
CA GLU A 229 -6.00 5.55 -11.29
C GLU A 229 -5.35 4.27 -10.77
N LEU A 230 -4.74 3.51 -11.67
CA LEU A 230 -3.91 2.36 -11.34
C LEU A 230 -2.48 2.63 -11.83
N ALA A 231 -1.53 2.65 -10.89
CA ALA A 231 -0.10 2.73 -11.20
C ALA A 231 0.57 1.43 -10.74
N PHE A 232 1.14 0.68 -11.68
CA PHE A 232 1.82 -0.57 -11.39
C PHE A 232 3.33 -0.35 -11.33
N LEU A 233 3.97 -0.84 -10.28
CA LEU A 233 5.40 -0.74 -10.06
C LEU A 233 6.01 -2.09 -9.74
N TYR A 234 7.27 -2.26 -10.09
CA TYR A 234 8.04 -3.45 -9.76
C TYR A 234 9.44 -3.07 -9.27
N PRO A 235 10.09 -3.91 -8.45
CA PRO A 235 11.46 -3.68 -8.07
C PRO A 235 12.38 -3.97 -9.27
N ASP A 236 13.08 -2.95 -9.72
CA ASP A 236 14.19 -3.08 -10.66
C ASP A 236 15.41 -3.58 -9.89
N ASN A 237 15.71 -4.86 -10.08
CA ASN A 237 16.91 -5.46 -9.52
C ASN A 237 18.14 -4.79 -10.16
N LEU A 238 18.71 -3.80 -9.48
CA LEU A 238 19.98 -3.16 -9.86
C LEU A 238 21.17 -4.15 -9.84
N CYS A 239 20.97 -5.40 -9.39
CA CYS A 239 21.95 -6.48 -9.54
C CYS A 239 21.88 -7.12 -10.94
N LYS A 240 22.28 -6.37 -11.97
CA LYS A 240 22.92 -6.94 -13.18
C LYS A 240 24.46 -6.93 -13.05
N CYS A 241 24.99 -7.18 -11.85
CA CYS A 241 26.40 -7.48 -11.68
C CYS A 241 26.64 -8.96 -11.98
N SER A 242 26.66 -9.31 -13.26
CA SER A 242 26.97 -10.66 -13.76
C SER A 242 28.43 -11.11 -13.53
N ASN A 243 29.20 -10.45 -12.66
CA ASN A 243 30.65 -10.63 -12.56
C ASN A 243 31.22 -10.74 -11.13
N CYS A 244 30.41 -10.92 -10.08
CA CYS A 244 30.95 -11.04 -8.71
C CYS A 244 31.05 -12.47 -8.16
N PHE A 245 30.88 -13.49 -8.99
CA PHE A 245 31.30 -14.85 -8.66
C PHE A 245 32.07 -15.46 -9.84
N LYS A 246 33.33 -15.05 -9.96
CA LYS A 246 34.37 -15.90 -10.53
C LYS A 246 35.53 -15.92 -9.53
N ASP A 247 35.84 -17.16 -9.17
CA ASP A 247 36.96 -17.70 -8.40
C ASP A 247 36.93 -17.52 -6.87
#